data_AF-A0A7J0E580-F1
#
_entry.id   AF-A0A7J0E580-F1
#
_cell.length_a   1.000
_cell.length_b   1.000
_cell.length_c   1.000
_cell.angle_alpha   90.00
_cell.angle_beta   90.00
_cell.angle_gamma   90.00
#
_symmetry.space_group_name_H-M   'P 1'
#
loop_
_entity.id
_entity.type
_entity.pdbx_description
1 polymer ?
#
loop_
_entity_poly.entity_id
_entity_poly.type
_entity_poly.pdbx_seq_one_letter_code
_entity_poly.pdbx_strand_id
1 'polypeptide(L)' 'MATILGIPLALALLFFSLCIETVISLKVVHVISNMPKDSPPLRINCMANGANVVQHFLTVGEDYEWSATINDV' A
#
# COMPACT_ATOMS: atom_id res chain seq x y z
N MET A 1 20.12 -20.65 35.97
CA MET A 1 20.49 -19.29 35.53
C MET A 1 20.53 -19.15 33.99
N ALA A 2 19.63 -19.83 33.25
CA ALA A 2 19.55 -19.71 31.79
C ALA A 2 18.29 -18.95 31.32
N THR A 3 17.32 -18.74 32.21
CA THR A 3 16.01 -18.14 31.92
C THR A 3 16.01 -16.61 31.91
N ILE A 4 17.02 -15.96 32.48
CA ILE A 4 17.06 -14.49 32.62
C ILE A 4 17.49 -13.80 31.30
N LEU A 5 18.29 -14.47 30.47
CA LEU A 5 18.77 -13.93 29.18
C LEU A 5 17.89 -14.31 27.98
N GLY A 6 17.14 -15.42 28.06
CA GLY A 6 16.29 -15.87 26.95
C GLY A 6 15.04 -15.02 26.74
N ILE A 7 14.43 -14.53 27.82
CA ILE A 7 13.21 -13.72 27.78
C ILE A 7 13.42 -12.37 27.06
N PRO A 8 14.44 -11.55 27.39
CA PRO A 8 14.65 -10.27 26.70
C PRO A 8 14.99 -10.44 25.23
N LEU A 9 15.76 -11.49 24.86
CA LEU A 9 16.07 -11.78 23.46
C LEU A 9 14.83 -12.20 22.66
N ALA A 10 13.99 -13.07 23.23
CA ALA A 10 12.74 -13.48 22.61
C ALA A 10 11.77 -12.30 22.43
N LEU A 11 11.69 -11.40 23.42
CA LEU A 11 10.88 -10.18 23.31
C LEU A 11 11.39 -9.28 22.18
N ALA A 12 12.71 -9.05 22.11
CA ALA A 12 13.30 -8.23 21.06
C ALA A 12 13.01 -8.80 19.66
N LEU A 13 13.14 -10.12 19.47
CA LEU A 13 12.83 -10.77 18.20
C LEU A 13 11.34 -10.64 17.82
N LEU A 14 10.43 -10.74 18.78
CA LEU A 14 8.99 -10.51 18.54
C LEU A 14 8.71 -9.06 18.14
N PHE A 15 9.35 -8.08 18.78
CA PHE A 15 9.25 -6.67 18.40
C PHE A 15 9.82 -6.42 16.99
N PHE A 16 10.97 -6.99 16.65
CA PHE A 16 11.53 -6.90 15.30
C PHE A 16 10.59 -7.50 14.25
N SER A 17 10.00 -8.66 14.52
CA SER A 17 9.01 -9.27 13.61
C SER A 17 7.80 -8.37 13.40
N LEU A 18 7.25 -7.79 14.47
CA LEU A 18 6.08 -6.91 14.40
C LEU A 18 6.38 -5.60 13.64
N CYS A 19 7.59 -5.04 13.84
CA CYS A 19 8.07 -3.89 13.09
C CYS A 19 8.25 -4.20 11.60
N ILE A 20 8.76 -5.39 11.26
CA ILE A 20 8.92 -5.80 9.86
C ILE A 20 7.55 -5.98 9.18
N GLU A 21 6.58 -6.61 9.85
CA GLU A 21 5.23 -6.78 9.31
C GLU A 21 4.52 -5.44 9.05
N THR A 22 4.70 -4.46 9.94
CA THR A 22 4.11 -3.12 9.81
C THR A 22 4.78 -2.29 8.73
N VAL A 23 6.08 -2.46 8.47
CA VAL A 23 6.80 -1.78 7.39
C VAL A 23 6.45 -2.37 6.01
N ILE A 24 6.11 -3.67 5.93
CA ILE A 24 5.87 -4.36 4.64
C ILE A 24 4.42 -4.26 4.15
N SER A 25 3.46 -3.80 4.96
CA SER A 25 2.06 -3.63 4.51
C SER A 25 1.87 -2.39 3.61
N LEU A 26 2.62 -2.31 2.51
CA LEU A 26 2.29 -1.48 1.36
C LEU A 26 0.92 -1.91 0.83
N LYS A 27 -0.09 -1.07 0.99
CA LYS A 27 -1.41 -1.30 0.39
C LYS A 27 -1.33 -0.90 -1.07
N VAL A 28 -1.43 -1.91 -1.92
CA VAL A 28 -1.53 -1.76 -3.37
C VAL A 28 -3.00 -1.57 -3.74
N VAL A 29 -3.28 -0.57 -4.58
CA VAL A 29 -4.61 -0.32 -5.15
C VAL A 29 -4.57 -0.74 -6.61
N HIS A 30 -5.55 -1.56 -6.99
CA HIS A 30 -5.67 -2.17 -8.31
C HIS A 30 -7.03 -1.80 -8.90
N VAL A 31 -7.03 -1.24 -10.11
CA VAL A 31 -8.26 -0.74 -10.76
C VAL A 31 -8.28 -1.15 -12.22
N ILE A 32 -9.36 -1.84 -12.61
CA ILE A 32 -9.66 -2.22 -13.99
C ILE A 32 -10.99 -1.60 -14.39
N SER A 33 -11.04 -0.98 -15.56
CA SER A 33 -12.29 -0.47 -16.13
C SER A 33 -12.97 -1.55 -16.97
N ASN A 34 -14.07 -2.09 -16.46
CA ASN A 34 -14.95 -3.01 -17.19
C ASN A 34 -16.12 -2.28 -17.90
N MET A 35 -15.89 -1.03 -18.29
CA MET A 35 -16.86 -0.27 -19.07
C MET A 35 -16.97 -0.82 -20.51
N PRO A 36 -18.04 -0.50 -21.26
CA PRO A 36 -18.11 -0.80 -22.68
C PRO A 36 -16.90 -0.25 -23.45
N LYS A 37 -16.42 -0.98 -24.47
CA LYS A 37 -15.17 -0.67 -25.22
C LYS A 37 -15.06 0.78 -25.71
N ASP A 38 -16.18 1.39 -26.10
CA ASP A 38 -16.22 2.75 -26.66
C ASP A 38 -16.47 3.83 -25.58
N SER A 39 -16.39 3.46 -24.31
CA SER A 39 -16.56 4.40 -23.20
C SER A 39 -15.35 5.32 -23.06
N PRO A 40 -15.56 6.57 -22.64
CA PRO A 40 -14.46 7.49 -22.37
C PRO A 40 -13.59 6.98 -21.19
N PRO A 41 -12.29 7.33 -21.15
CA PRO A 41 -11.41 6.97 -20.04
C PRO A 41 -11.93 7.46 -18.69
N LEU A 42 -11.77 6.65 -17.65
CA LEU A 42 -12.09 7.02 -16.28
C LEU A 42 -10.94 7.82 -15.67
N ARG A 43 -11.25 8.95 -15.05
CA ARG A 43 -10.24 9.74 -14.33
C ARG A 43 -10.14 9.25 -12.88
N ILE A 44 -9.00 8.67 -12.53
CA ILE A 44 -8.63 8.31 -11.16
C ILE A 44 -7.92 9.52 -10.53
N ASN A 45 -8.40 9.94 -9.36
CA ASN A 45 -7.79 11.02 -8.58
C ASN A 45 -7.71 10.58 -7.11
N CYS A 46 -6.51 10.26 -6.64
CA CYS A 46 -6.22 9.94 -5.25
C CYS A 46 -5.64 11.18 -4.57
N MET A 47 -6.26 11.62 -3.48
CA MET A 47 -5.81 12.77 -2.70
C MET A 47 -5.62 12.39 -1.23
N ALA A 48 -4.56 12.90 -0.63
CA ALA A 48 -4.28 12.77 0.79
C ALA A 48 -3.92 14.15 1.35
N ASN A 49 -4.56 14.55 2.45
CA ASN A 49 -4.39 15.89 3.05
C ASN A 49 -4.52 17.08 2.07
N GLY A 50 -5.32 16.92 1.01
CA GLY A 50 -5.51 17.95 -0.03
C GLY A 50 -4.42 17.98 -1.12
N ALA A 51 -3.36 17.19 -0.98
CA ALA A 51 -2.36 16.98 -2.02
C ALA A 51 -2.79 15.84 -2.97
N ASN A 52 -2.48 15.98 -4.26
CA ASN A 52 -2.69 14.90 -5.24
C ASN A 52 -1.57 13.87 -5.09
N VAL A 53 -1.96 12.64 -4.76
CA VAL A 53 -1.04 11.50 -4.64
C VAL A 53 -0.96 10.76 -5.97
N VAL A 54 -2.10 10.56 -6.64
CA VAL A 54 -2.18 9.90 -7.96
C VAL A 54 -3.21 10.58 -8.85
N GLN A 55 -2.84 10.78 -10.12
CA GLN A 55 -3.75 11.18 -11.19
C GLN A 55 -3.52 10.30 -12.42
N HIS A 56 -4.54 9.57 -12.84
CA HIS A 56 -4.45 8.67 -14.00
C HIS A 56 -5.75 8.68 -14.82
N PHE A 57 -5.63 8.48 -16.13
CA PHE A 57 -6.76 8.25 -17.02
C PHE A 57 -6.78 6.78 -17.42
N LEU A 58 -7.67 6.01 -16.80
CA LEU A 58 -7.83 4.58 -17.01
C LEU A 58 -8.67 4.30 -18.25
N THR A 59 -8.06 3.71 -19.26
CA THR A 59 -8.74 3.25 -20.47
C THR A 59 -9.47 1.92 -20.24
N VAL A 60 -10.40 1.57 -21.13
CA VAL A 60 -11.21 0.34 -20.99
C VAL A 60 -10.32 -0.89 -21.19
N GLY A 61 -10.36 -1.82 -20.24
CA GLY A 61 -9.52 -3.03 -20.23
C GLY A 61 -8.07 -2.79 -19.81
N GLU A 62 -7.70 -1.55 -19.47
CA GLU A 62 -6.42 -1.26 -18.84
C GLU A 62 -6.43 -1.71 -17.38
N ASP A 63 -5.33 -2.31 -17.00
CA ASP A 63 -5.04 -2.68 -15.63
C ASP A 63 -4.06 -1.67 -15.05
N TYR A 64 -4.52 -0.88 -14.07
CA TYR A 64 -3.73 0.14 -13.41
C TYR A 64 -3.54 -0.16 -11.93
N GLU A 65 -2.28 -0.11 -11.50
CA GLU A 65 -1.86 -0.38 -10.15
C GLU A 65 -1.01 0.76 -9.59
N TRP A 66 -1.23 1.12 -8.34
CA TRP A 66 -0.33 1.99 -7.60
C TRP A 66 -0.26 1.62 -6.12
N SER A 67 0.83 2.02 -5.48
CA SER A 67 0.98 2.01 -4.02
C SER A 67 1.31 3.42 -3.54
N ALA A 68 0.75 3.81 -2.40
CA ALA A 68 1.10 5.05 -1.73
C ALA A 68 1.69 4.74 -0.35
N THR A 69 2.74 5.45 0.01
CA THR A 69 3.39 5.43 1.31
C THR A 69 3.06 6.69 2.09
N ILE A 70 3.34 6.68 3.40
CA ILE A 70 3.20 7.89 4.23
C ILE A 70 4.10 9.03 3.77
N ASN A 71 5.16 8.75 3.00
CA ASN A 71 6.06 9.75 2.46
C ASN A 71 5.49 10.46 1.22
N ASP A 72 4.41 9.93 0.63
CA ASP A 72 3.76 10.49 -0.57
C ASP A 72 2.66 11.50 -0.21
N VAL A 73 2.49 11.84 1.08
CA VAL A 73 1.44 12.72 1.63
C VAL A 73 2.05 13.95 2.30
#